data_AF-A0A3L7RSJ0-F1
#
_entry.id   AF-A0A3L7RSJ0-F1
#
_cell.length_a   1.000
_cell.length_b   1.000
_cell.length_c   1.000
_cell.angle_alpha   90.00
_cell.angle_beta   90.00
_cell.angle_gamma   90.00
#
_symmetry.space_group_name_H-M   'P 1'
#
loop_
_entity.id
_entity.type
_entity.pdbx_description
1 polymer ?
#
loop_
_entity_poly.entity_id
_entity_poly.type
_entity_poly.pdbx_seq_one_letter_code
_entity_poly.pdbx_strand_id
1 'polypeptide(L)'
;PLIEQFKAFEKFSPVPLEQFLTYHGIIGITYDEPVVLLCVLTWCISRGTDVVSGELNRGTMEMLLAQPVQRWMLLTCHAIITVTGLALLCLLIYLGVYLGINTNSTPVATNTPWTIPWLGWTLPNPMAAKQLTQIPLSQLVQPQEFIAATMNLFSLGFAILGIGVMASSFDQYRWRSIGIVIGVYVLNLLLFILSKSTPGMAMFKPFTFLSAYQPDWMVQLVHNDPAKQWYWSNASAAKNWQETLGPMGYISVLMGLGTLAYAVAFWKFTRRDLPAPN
;
A
#
# COMPACT_ATOMS: atom_id res chain seq x y z
N PRO A 1 -14.26 -17.92 -25.09
CA PRO A 1 -12.86 -17.48 -25.32
C PRO A 1 -12.42 -16.30 -24.43
N LEU A 2 -13.08 -15.14 -24.46
CA LEU A 2 -12.71 -13.98 -23.61
C LEU A 2 -12.87 -14.28 -22.10
N ILE A 3 -14.00 -14.85 -21.69
CA ILE A 3 -14.29 -15.18 -20.27
C ILE A 3 -13.28 -16.19 -19.68
N GLU A 4 -12.79 -17.15 -20.46
CA GLU A 4 -11.77 -18.11 -20.01
C GLU A 4 -10.39 -17.47 -19.87
N GLN A 5 -10.03 -16.54 -20.77
CA GLN A 5 -8.82 -15.73 -20.62
C GLN A 5 -8.91 -14.84 -19.38
N PHE A 6 -10.07 -14.24 -19.09
CA PHE A 6 -10.30 -13.47 -17.86
C PHE A 6 -10.17 -14.35 -16.61
N LYS A 7 -10.70 -15.59 -16.60
CA LYS A 7 -10.49 -16.52 -15.47
C LYS A 7 -9.02 -16.85 -15.21
N ALA A 8 -8.16 -16.88 -16.24
CA ALA A 8 -6.73 -17.07 -16.05
C ALA A 8 -6.06 -15.84 -15.36
N PHE A 9 -6.55 -14.63 -15.65
CA PHE A 9 -6.10 -13.39 -15.00
C PHE A 9 -6.54 -13.29 -13.53
N GLU A 10 -7.69 -13.86 -13.18
CA GLU A 10 -8.22 -13.91 -11.80
C GLU A 10 -7.20 -14.51 -10.81
N LYS A 11 -6.36 -15.45 -11.27
CA LYS A 11 -5.32 -16.08 -10.46
C LYS A 11 -4.24 -15.13 -9.96
N PHE A 12 -3.98 -14.05 -10.69
CA PHE A 12 -2.93 -13.08 -10.35
C PHE A 12 -3.43 -11.99 -9.42
N SER A 13 -4.74 -11.81 -9.30
CA SER A 13 -5.33 -10.80 -8.46
C SER A 13 -5.67 -11.34 -7.07
N PRO A 14 -5.57 -10.55 -5.98
CA PRO A 14 -6.07 -10.95 -4.66
C PRO A 14 -7.60 -11.11 -4.61
N VAL A 15 -8.32 -10.70 -5.65
CA VAL A 15 -9.76 -10.51 -5.68
C VAL A 15 -10.36 -11.06 -7.00
N PRO A 16 -11.61 -11.56 -7.02
CA PRO A 16 -12.30 -11.92 -8.26
C PRO A 16 -12.57 -10.72 -9.20
N LEU A 17 -12.42 -10.94 -10.51
CA LEU A 17 -12.53 -9.87 -11.53
C LEU A 17 -13.85 -9.08 -11.49
N GLU A 18 -14.94 -9.72 -11.10
CA GLU A 18 -16.25 -9.08 -10.98
C GLU A 18 -16.25 -7.96 -9.92
N GLN A 19 -15.47 -8.11 -8.85
CA GLN A 19 -15.37 -7.11 -7.80
C GLN A 19 -14.54 -5.90 -8.24
N PHE A 20 -13.61 -6.05 -9.20
CA PHE A 20 -12.90 -4.92 -9.81
C PHE A 20 -13.76 -4.08 -10.74
N LEU A 21 -14.84 -4.65 -11.29
CA LEU A 21 -15.78 -3.90 -12.14
C LEU A 21 -16.76 -3.06 -11.31
N THR A 22 -16.69 -3.14 -9.98
CA THR A 22 -17.46 -2.28 -9.07
C THR A 22 -16.77 -0.92 -8.88
N TYR A 23 -17.55 0.12 -8.57
CA TYR A 23 -17.01 1.47 -8.31
C TYR A 23 -15.94 1.47 -7.21
N HIS A 24 -16.14 0.70 -6.13
CA HIS A 24 -15.20 0.54 -5.03
C HIS A 24 -13.89 -0.12 -5.49
N GLY A 25 -13.98 -1.18 -6.29
CA GLY A 25 -12.82 -1.89 -6.82
C GLY A 25 -11.97 -1.01 -7.76
N ILE A 26 -12.61 -0.24 -8.64
CA ILE A 26 -11.90 0.66 -9.57
C ILE A 26 -11.12 1.74 -8.81
N ILE A 27 -11.73 2.34 -7.79
CA ILE A 27 -11.05 3.36 -6.96
C ILE A 27 -9.98 2.72 -6.06
N GLY A 28 -10.20 1.47 -5.62
CA GLY A 28 -9.21 0.68 -4.89
C GLY A 28 -7.92 0.45 -5.67
N ILE A 29 -8.03 0.14 -6.97
CA ILE A 29 -6.88 -0.09 -7.86
C ILE A 29 -5.92 1.11 -7.90
N THR A 30 -6.40 2.33 -7.62
CA THR A 30 -5.53 3.52 -7.56
C THR A 30 -4.39 3.37 -6.54
N TYR A 31 -4.56 2.58 -5.48
CA TYR A 31 -3.48 2.31 -4.52
C TYR A 31 -2.43 1.33 -5.07
N ASP A 32 -2.80 0.48 -6.01
CA ASP A 32 -1.90 -0.44 -6.71
C ASP A 32 -1.36 0.14 -8.03
N GLU A 33 -1.72 1.39 -8.33
CA GLU A 33 -1.24 2.08 -9.52
C GLU A 33 0.28 2.30 -9.47
N PRO A 34 1.05 1.88 -10.49
CA PRO A 34 2.51 1.94 -10.46
C PRO A 34 3.06 3.34 -10.20
N VAL A 35 2.38 4.38 -10.69
CA VAL A 35 2.83 5.76 -10.50
C VAL A 35 2.77 6.16 -9.03
N VAL A 36 1.68 5.84 -8.34
CA VAL A 36 1.52 6.13 -6.90
C VAL A 36 2.55 5.37 -6.08
N LEU A 37 2.72 4.07 -6.36
CA LEU A 37 3.73 3.24 -5.70
C LEU A 37 5.14 3.75 -5.96
N LEU A 38 5.50 4.08 -7.20
CA LEU A 38 6.82 4.62 -7.53
C LEU A 38 7.08 5.94 -6.80
N CYS A 39 6.09 6.83 -6.69
CA CYS A 39 6.25 8.09 -5.95
C CYS A 39 6.53 7.84 -4.46
N VAL A 40 5.73 7.00 -3.81
CA VAL A 40 5.89 6.68 -2.38
C VAL A 40 7.20 5.93 -2.12
N LEU A 41 7.50 4.91 -2.92
CA LEU A 41 8.73 4.12 -2.79
C LEU A 41 9.97 4.97 -3.07
N THR A 42 9.93 5.86 -4.05
CA THR A 42 11.04 6.78 -4.33
C THR A 42 11.33 7.67 -3.14
N TRP A 43 10.29 8.22 -2.49
CA TRP A 43 10.46 8.96 -1.24
C TRP A 43 11.13 8.11 -0.16
N CYS A 44 10.61 6.89 0.07
CA CYS A 44 11.10 6.00 1.12
C CYS A 44 12.55 5.55 0.89
N ILE A 45 12.89 5.14 -0.33
CA ILE A 45 14.25 4.69 -0.68
C ILE A 45 15.22 5.86 -0.63
N SER A 46 14.86 7.02 -1.20
CA SER A 46 15.73 8.19 -1.22
C SER A 46 16.04 8.68 0.19
N ARG A 47 15.02 8.84 1.04
CA ARG A 47 15.21 9.33 2.41
C ARG A 47 15.78 8.29 3.36
N GLY A 48 15.34 7.03 3.26
CA GLY A 48 15.85 5.96 4.12
C GLY A 48 17.34 5.69 3.89
N THR A 49 17.81 5.80 2.65
CA THR A 49 19.24 5.56 2.34
C THR A 49 20.15 6.75 2.65
N ASP A 50 19.65 8.00 2.63
CA ASP A 50 20.47 9.21 2.85
C ASP A 50 20.88 9.40 4.32
N VAL A 51 20.16 8.80 5.28
CA VAL A 51 20.34 9.04 6.73
C VAL A 51 21.77 8.87 7.23
N VAL A 52 22.40 7.74 6.88
CA VAL A 52 23.76 7.40 7.36
C VAL A 52 24.73 7.43 6.20
N SER A 53 24.51 6.60 5.18
CA SER A 53 25.39 6.51 4.01
C SER A 53 25.42 7.78 3.16
N GLY A 54 24.35 8.59 3.15
CA GLY A 54 24.33 9.88 2.45
C GLY A 54 25.23 10.91 3.12
N GLU A 55 25.06 11.08 4.42
CA GLU A 55 25.87 12.02 5.22
C GLU A 55 27.33 11.58 5.38
N LEU A 56 27.60 10.27 5.43
CA LEU A 56 28.97 9.72 5.36
C LEU A 56 29.62 10.03 4.02
N ASN A 57 28.91 9.79 2.91
CA ASN A 57 29.44 10.07 1.57
C ASN A 57 29.67 11.57 1.33
N ARG A 58 28.98 12.45 2.05
CA ARG A 58 29.18 13.91 2.00
C ARG A 58 30.27 14.41 2.95
N GLY A 59 30.78 13.56 3.86
CA GLY A 59 31.71 13.97 4.93
C GLY A 59 31.07 14.80 6.05
N THR A 60 29.77 15.08 5.99
CA THR A 60 29.04 15.90 6.96
C THR A 60 28.80 15.18 8.29
N MET A 61 28.70 13.84 8.25
CA MET A 61 28.48 13.02 9.44
C MET A 61 29.60 13.18 10.47
N GLU A 62 30.85 13.31 10.03
CA GLU A 62 31.99 13.51 10.92
C GLU A 62 31.98 14.89 11.58
N MET A 63 31.60 15.93 10.82
CA MET A 63 31.44 17.29 11.36
C MET A 63 30.34 17.36 12.43
N LEU A 64 29.23 16.65 12.23
CA LEU A 64 28.12 16.61 13.19
C LEU A 64 28.49 15.85 14.47
N LEU A 65 29.27 14.77 14.34
CA LEU A 65 29.66 13.95 15.49
C LEU A 65 30.91 14.47 16.22
N ALA A 66 31.58 15.49 15.68
CA ALA A 66 32.57 16.28 16.41
C ALA A 66 31.91 17.19 17.47
N GLN A 67 30.63 17.51 17.31
CA GLN A 67 29.83 18.20 18.31
C GLN A 67 29.32 17.20 19.37
N PRO A 68 28.95 17.63 20.60
CA PRO A 68 28.45 16.74 21.64
C PRO A 68 27.01 16.25 21.38
N VAL A 69 26.74 15.74 20.18
CA VAL A 69 25.46 15.19 19.74
C VAL A 69 25.51 13.67 19.81
N GLN A 70 24.51 13.08 20.46
CA GLN A 70 24.42 11.64 20.59
C GLN A 70 23.97 10.99 19.28
N ARG A 71 24.59 9.88 18.89
CA ARG A 71 24.32 9.17 17.62
C ARG A 71 22.86 8.76 17.43
N TRP A 72 22.20 8.33 18.51
CA TRP A 72 20.79 7.95 18.45
C TRP A 72 19.88 9.15 18.21
N MET A 73 20.22 10.34 18.73
CA MET A 73 19.44 11.56 18.54
C MET A 73 19.38 11.94 17.05
N LEU A 74 20.51 11.84 16.34
CA LEU A 74 20.57 12.08 14.90
C LEU A 74 19.62 11.13 14.13
N LEU A 75 19.71 9.82 14.40
CA LEU A 75 18.84 8.83 13.77
C LEU A 75 17.36 9.04 14.11
N THR A 76 17.04 9.35 15.37
CA THR A 76 15.65 9.58 15.81
C THR A 76 15.05 10.82 15.17
N CYS A 77 15.78 11.94 15.10
CA CYS A 77 15.33 13.15 14.41
C CYS A 77 15.03 12.85 12.93
N HIS A 78 15.93 12.14 12.26
CA HIS A 78 15.74 11.79 10.86
C HIS A 78 14.55 10.82 10.67
N ALA A 79 14.41 9.83 11.55
CA ALA A 79 13.28 8.90 11.53
C ALA A 79 11.94 9.65 11.72
N ILE A 80 11.84 10.57 12.67
CA ILE A 80 10.62 11.37 12.89
C ILE A 80 10.25 12.17 11.64
N ILE A 81 11.21 12.91 11.06
CA ILE A 81 10.96 13.77 9.89
C ILE A 81 10.51 12.92 8.68
N THR A 82 11.20 11.81 8.43
CA THR A 82 10.93 10.95 7.26
C THR A 82 9.61 10.19 7.38
N VAL A 83 9.29 9.67 8.56
CA VAL A 83 8.02 9.02 8.85
C VAL A 83 6.86 10.03 8.79
N THR A 84 7.06 11.24 9.32
CA THR A 84 6.05 12.31 9.22
C THR A 84 5.82 12.71 7.77
N GLY A 85 6.89 12.84 6.97
CA GLY A 85 6.77 13.13 5.54
C GLY A 85 6.03 12.01 4.78
N LEU A 86 6.28 10.74 5.12
CA LEU A 86 5.55 9.61 4.57
C LEU A 86 4.07 9.65 4.96
N ALA A 87 3.75 9.93 6.23
CA ALA A 87 2.38 10.06 6.70
C ALA A 87 1.63 11.18 5.95
N LEU A 88 2.30 12.31 5.71
CA LEU A 88 1.75 13.42 4.94
C LEU A 88 1.50 13.03 3.48
N LEU A 89 2.42 12.30 2.83
CA LEU A 89 2.22 11.79 1.47
C LEU A 89 1.00 10.86 1.39
N CYS A 90 0.87 9.90 2.31
CA CYS A 90 -0.30 9.02 2.36
C CYS A 90 -1.60 9.78 2.64
N LEU A 91 -1.56 10.79 3.51
CA LEU A 91 -2.70 11.67 3.77
C LEU A 91 -3.12 12.44 2.51
N LEU A 92 -2.16 12.97 1.74
CA LEU A 92 -2.46 13.64 0.47
C LEU A 92 -3.10 12.70 -0.55
N ILE A 93 -2.65 11.44 -0.62
CA ILE A 93 -3.28 10.41 -1.47
C ILE A 93 -4.72 10.18 -1.03
N TYR A 94 -4.96 10.01 0.27
CA TYR A 94 -6.31 9.85 0.81
C TYR A 94 -7.20 11.07 0.55
N LEU A 95 -6.69 12.29 0.74
CA LEU A 95 -7.41 13.52 0.41
C LEU A 95 -7.70 13.62 -1.08
N GLY A 96 -6.79 13.17 -1.95
CA GLY A 96 -7.01 13.10 -3.40
C GLY A 96 -8.19 12.19 -3.74
N VAL A 97 -8.25 11.00 -3.11
CA VAL A 97 -9.39 10.07 -3.27
C VAL A 97 -10.68 10.68 -2.72
N TYR A 98 -10.62 11.28 -1.53
CA TYR A 98 -11.77 11.94 -0.90
C TYR A 98 -12.34 13.07 -1.77
N LEU A 99 -11.48 13.94 -2.29
CA LEU A 99 -11.89 15.01 -3.19
C LEU A 99 -12.43 14.44 -4.50
N GLY A 100 -11.74 13.44 -5.08
CA GLY A 100 -12.16 12.77 -6.30
C GLY A 100 -13.56 12.16 -6.22
N ILE A 101 -13.93 11.55 -5.08
CA ILE A 101 -15.28 11.00 -4.85
C ILE A 101 -16.33 12.11 -4.76
N ASN A 102 -15.99 13.25 -4.14
CA ASN A 102 -16.94 14.34 -3.92
C ASN A 102 -17.14 15.24 -5.16
N THR A 103 -16.12 15.37 -6.01
CA THR A 103 -16.18 16.27 -7.18
C THR A 103 -16.68 15.60 -8.45
N ASN A 104 -16.55 14.29 -8.58
CA ASN A 104 -16.86 13.59 -9.83
C ASN A 104 -18.23 12.92 -9.82
N SER A 105 -18.85 12.86 -11.00
CA SER A 105 -20.09 12.13 -11.28
C SER A 105 -19.85 11.08 -12.35
N THR A 106 -20.53 9.94 -12.25
CA THR A 106 -20.40 8.84 -13.21
C THR A 106 -21.72 8.57 -13.93
N PRO A 107 -21.70 8.27 -15.24
CA PRO A 107 -22.90 7.87 -15.95
C PRO A 107 -23.32 6.46 -15.53
N VAL A 108 -24.55 6.35 -15.03
CA VAL A 108 -25.18 5.08 -14.67
C VAL A 108 -26.34 4.82 -15.63
N ALA A 109 -26.40 3.61 -16.19
CA ALA A 109 -27.47 3.21 -17.08
C ALA A 109 -28.75 2.93 -16.27
N THR A 110 -29.69 3.88 -16.27
CA THR A 110 -30.98 3.75 -15.59
C THR A 110 -32.04 3.30 -16.58
N ASN A 111 -32.84 2.31 -16.19
CA ASN A 111 -34.01 1.91 -16.97
C ASN A 111 -35.09 2.98 -16.81
N THR A 112 -35.65 3.49 -17.91
CA THR A 112 -36.80 4.40 -17.88
C THR A 112 -38.04 3.63 -17.41
N PRO A 113 -38.62 3.97 -16.24
CA PRO A 113 -39.82 3.28 -15.76
C PRO A 113 -41.02 3.71 -16.61
N TRP A 114 -41.83 2.75 -17.07
CA TRP A 114 -43.11 3.05 -17.69
C TRP A 114 -44.17 3.10 -16.59
N THR A 115 -44.78 4.28 -16.39
CA THR A 115 -45.89 4.46 -15.45
C THR A 115 -47.21 4.23 -16.14
N ILE A 116 -48.03 3.33 -15.59
CA ILE A 116 -49.40 3.13 -16.06
C ILE A 116 -50.30 4.20 -15.40
N PRO A 117 -50.91 5.14 -16.16
CA PRO A 117 -51.57 6.33 -15.61
C PRO A 117 -52.71 6.06 -14.61
N TRP A 118 -53.36 4.90 -14.73
CA TRP A 118 -54.52 4.53 -13.91
C TRP A 118 -54.21 3.62 -12.71
N LEU A 119 -53.03 2.99 -12.65
CA LEU A 119 -52.69 2.03 -11.59
C LEU A 119 -51.52 2.48 -10.70
N GLY A 120 -50.82 3.57 -11.06
CA GLY A 120 -49.67 4.07 -10.31
C GLY A 120 -48.48 3.10 -10.27
N TRP A 121 -48.54 1.99 -11.00
CA TRP A 121 -47.48 0.98 -11.05
C TRP A 121 -46.39 1.41 -12.01
N THR A 122 -45.16 1.41 -11.53
CA THR A 122 -43.93 1.62 -12.30
C THR A 122 -43.36 0.26 -12.70
N LEU A 123 -43.55 -0.16 -13.95
CA LEU A 123 -42.87 -1.35 -14.48
C LEU A 123 -41.57 -0.93 -15.18
N PRO A 124 -40.45 -1.64 -14.93
CA PRO A 124 -39.23 -1.45 -15.70
C PRO A 124 -39.50 -1.87 -17.15
N ASN A 125 -39.34 -0.97 -18.13
CA ASN A 125 -39.54 -1.31 -19.53
C ASN A 125 -38.25 -1.93 -20.11
N PRO A 126 -38.19 -3.24 -20.40
CA PRO A 126 -36.98 -3.88 -20.93
C PRO A 126 -36.68 -3.48 -22.38
N MET A 127 -37.62 -2.86 -23.10
CA MET A 127 -37.47 -2.41 -24.49
C MET A 127 -37.08 -0.93 -24.65
N ALA A 128 -37.12 -0.14 -23.56
CA ALA A 128 -36.68 1.25 -23.62
C ALA A 128 -35.15 1.34 -23.64
N ALA A 129 -34.60 2.24 -24.46
CA ALA A 129 -33.16 2.48 -24.47
C ALA A 129 -32.69 2.93 -23.09
N LYS A 130 -31.65 2.27 -22.55
CA LYS A 130 -31.06 2.62 -21.26
C LYS A 130 -30.56 4.06 -21.30
N GLN A 131 -31.11 4.92 -20.44
CA GLN A 131 -30.71 6.31 -20.36
C GLN A 131 -29.54 6.45 -19.39
N LEU A 132 -28.44 7.08 -19.82
CA LEU A 132 -27.29 7.36 -18.97
C LEU A 132 -27.61 8.57 -18.10
N THR A 133 -27.93 8.33 -16.82
CA THR A 133 -28.11 9.41 -15.84
C THR A 133 -26.79 9.64 -15.11
N GLN A 134 -26.39 10.90 -14.95
CA GLN A 134 -25.17 11.24 -14.20
C GLN A 134 -25.50 11.22 -12.71
N ILE A 135 -24.93 10.26 -11.99
CA ILE A 135 -25.09 10.13 -10.55
C ILE A 135 -23.79 10.56 -9.88
N PRO A 136 -23.83 11.41 -8.84
CA PRO A 136 -22.62 11.78 -8.10
C PRO A 136 -21.99 10.55 -7.44
N LEU A 137 -20.66 10.43 -7.50
CA LEU A 137 -19.96 9.24 -7.04
C LEU A 137 -20.06 9.04 -5.52
N SER A 138 -20.29 10.13 -4.77
CA SER A 138 -20.54 10.12 -3.33
C SER A 138 -21.81 9.36 -2.91
N GLN A 139 -22.76 9.13 -3.83
CA GLN A 139 -23.92 8.27 -3.57
C GLN A 139 -23.62 6.79 -3.74
N LEU A 140 -22.54 6.46 -4.47
CA LEU A 140 -22.18 5.09 -4.81
C LEU A 140 -21.05 4.56 -3.93
N VAL A 141 -20.18 5.44 -3.43
CA VAL A 141 -18.95 5.08 -2.73
C VAL A 141 -18.72 5.95 -1.50
N GLN A 142 -18.39 5.33 -0.37
CA GLN A 142 -18.04 6.04 0.86
C GLN A 142 -16.51 6.21 1.00
N PRO A 143 -15.98 7.44 1.19
CA PRO A 143 -14.55 7.67 1.33
C PRO A 143 -13.89 6.97 2.55
N GLN A 144 -14.68 6.60 3.57
CA GLN A 144 -14.20 5.95 4.79
C GLN A 144 -13.64 4.54 4.50
N GLU A 145 -14.11 3.90 3.44
CA GLU A 145 -13.71 2.53 3.08
C GLU A 145 -12.23 2.43 2.69
N PHE A 146 -11.63 3.54 2.22
CA PHE A 146 -10.24 3.58 1.74
C PHE A 146 -9.21 3.87 2.84
N ILE A 147 -9.64 4.10 4.09
CA ILE A 147 -8.72 4.40 5.21
C ILE A 147 -7.78 3.20 5.46
N ALA A 148 -8.31 1.98 5.46
CA ALA A 148 -7.51 0.78 5.68
C ALA A 148 -6.47 0.57 4.56
N ALA A 149 -6.85 0.81 3.30
CA ALA A 149 -5.93 0.77 2.17
C ALA A 149 -4.82 1.83 2.28
N THR A 150 -5.16 3.05 2.70
CA THR A 150 -4.18 4.12 2.95
C THR A 150 -3.20 3.73 4.06
N MET A 151 -3.70 3.14 5.15
CA MET A 151 -2.85 2.65 6.24
C MET A 151 -1.93 1.51 5.79
N ASN A 152 -2.40 0.64 4.89
CA ASN A 152 -1.56 -0.40 4.30
C ASN A 152 -0.43 0.22 3.44
N LEU A 153 -0.76 1.19 2.59
CA LEU A 153 0.25 1.93 1.81
C LEU A 153 1.28 2.64 2.70
N PHE A 154 0.84 3.29 3.78
CA PHE A 154 1.75 3.87 4.77
C PHE A 154 2.66 2.80 5.38
N SER A 155 2.10 1.65 5.74
CA SER A 155 2.86 0.56 6.36
C SER A 155 3.88 -0.06 5.41
N LEU A 156 3.54 -0.20 4.12
CA LEU A 156 4.49 -0.60 3.08
C LEU A 156 5.63 0.41 2.95
N GLY A 157 5.29 1.70 2.85
CA GLY A 157 6.28 2.77 2.80
C GLY A 157 7.20 2.75 4.03
N PHE A 158 6.63 2.56 5.22
CA PHE A 158 7.37 2.49 6.48
C PHE A 158 8.31 1.28 6.53
N ALA A 159 7.87 0.13 6.04
CA ALA A 159 8.71 -1.06 5.92
C ALA A 159 9.92 -0.83 5.00
N ILE A 160 9.69 -0.25 3.81
CA ILE A 160 10.76 0.06 2.85
C ILE A 160 11.70 1.15 3.38
N LEU A 161 11.15 2.17 4.03
CA LEU A 161 11.92 3.22 4.69
C LEU A 161 12.83 2.61 5.78
N GLY A 162 12.29 1.72 6.62
CA GLY A 162 13.05 1.00 7.64
C GLY A 162 14.16 0.13 7.06
N ILE A 163 13.88 -0.64 6.00
CA ILE A 163 14.91 -1.41 5.26
C ILE A 163 15.98 -0.47 4.70
N GLY A 164 15.59 0.69 4.19
CA GLY A 164 16.49 1.73 3.70
C GLY A 164 17.45 2.23 4.76
N VAL A 165 16.92 2.58 5.94
CA VAL A 165 17.71 3.05 7.09
C VAL A 165 18.63 1.94 7.61
N MET A 166 18.14 0.69 7.63
CA MET A 166 18.95 -0.48 7.97
C MET A 166 20.12 -0.63 7.00
N ALA A 167 19.88 -0.69 5.69
CA ALA A 167 20.94 -0.81 4.68
C ALA A 167 21.94 0.35 4.76
N SER A 168 21.45 1.58 4.93
CA SER A 168 22.26 2.78 5.13
C SER A 168 23.21 2.67 6.33
N SER A 169 22.77 2.00 7.40
CA SER A 169 23.57 1.81 8.61
C SER A 169 24.70 0.79 8.45
N PHE A 170 24.62 -0.10 7.45
CA PHE A 170 25.67 -1.08 7.13
C PHE A 170 26.68 -0.58 6.11
N ASP A 171 26.27 0.26 5.15
CA ASP A 171 27.16 0.76 4.09
C ASP A 171 27.70 2.18 4.38
N GLN A 172 28.68 2.63 3.61
CA GLN A 172 29.21 4.00 3.61
C GLN A 172 28.80 4.74 2.34
N TYR A 173 28.64 4.01 1.23
CA TYR A 173 28.38 4.61 -0.07
C TYR A 173 26.90 4.63 -0.37
N ARG A 174 26.37 5.82 -0.66
CA ARG A 174 24.94 6.02 -0.91
C ARG A 174 24.40 5.17 -2.06
N TRP A 175 25.14 5.07 -3.16
CA TRP A 175 24.71 4.30 -4.34
C TRP A 175 24.58 2.80 -4.05
N ARG A 176 25.44 2.25 -3.17
CA ARG A 176 25.37 0.85 -2.74
C ARG A 176 24.16 0.59 -1.87
N SER A 177 23.89 1.46 -0.89
CA SER A 177 22.69 1.38 -0.05
C SER A 177 21.41 1.41 -0.89
N ILE A 178 21.34 2.31 -1.88
CA ILE A 178 20.21 2.39 -2.81
C ILE A 178 20.08 1.10 -3.62
N GLY A 179 21.18 0.60 -4.18
CA GLY A 179 21.21 -0.66 -4.93
C GLY A 179 20.75 -1.86 -4.12
N ILE A 180 21.15 -1.96 -2.84
CA ILE A 180 20.73 -3.05 -1.93
C ILE A 180 19.22 -2.99 -1.69
N VAL A 181 18.67 -1.82 -1.39
CA VAL A 181 17.23 -1.67 -1.09
C VAL A 181 16.38 -1.97 -2.32
N ILE A 182 16.77 -1.43 -3.48
CA ILE A 182 16.11 -1.72 -4.75
C ILE A 182 16.23 -3.22 -5.08
N GLY A 183 17.40 -3.82 -4.90
CA GLY A 183 17.61 -5.25 -5.11
C GLY A 183 16.71 -6.12 -4.24
N VAL A 184 16.59 -5.81 -2.95
CA VAL A 184 15.67 -6.48 -2.02
C VAL A 184 14.22 -6.31 -2.47
N TYR A 185 13.82 -5.11 -2.87
CA TYR A 185 12.46 -4.85 -3.36
C TYR A 185 12.15 -5.64 -4.63
N VAL A 186 13.01 -5.59 -5.64
CA VAL A 186 12.85 -6.32 -6.92
C VAL A 186 12.82 -7.82 -6.68
N LEU A 187 13.69 -8.36 -5.82
CA LEU A 187 13.67 -9.78 -5.47
C LEU A 187 12.34 -10.17 -4.81
N ASN A 188 11.84 -9.35 -3.87
CA ASN A 188 10.54 -9.60 -3.23
C ASN A 188 9.38 -9.52 -4.22
N LEU A 189 9.47 -8.63 -5.22
CA LEU A 189 8.49 -8.49 -6.30
C LEU A 189 8.48 -9.72 -7.22
N LEU A 190 9.66 -10.23 -7.59
CA LEU A 190 9.77 -11.48 -8.35
C LEU A 190 9.23 -12.68 -7.56
N LEU A 191 9.56 -12.79 -6.27
CA LEU A 191 9.01 -13.81 -5.39
C LEU A 191 7.49 -13.70 -5.26
N PHE A 192 6.96 -12.49 -5.18
CA PHE A 192 5.52 -12.24 -5.11
C PHE A 192 4.81 -12.70 -6.38
N ILE A 193 5.32 -12.33 -7.56
CA ILE A 193 4.79 -12.78 -8.86
C ILE A 193 4.85 -14.30 -8.96
N LEU A 194 5.98 -14.91 -8.60
CA LEU A 194 6.16 -16.36 -8.57
C LEU A 194 5.12 -17.03 -7.66
N SER A 195 4.87 -16.46 -6.48
CA SER A 195 3.92 -16.99 -5.49
C SER A 195 2.46 -16.99 -5.98
N LYS A 196 2.13 -16.14 -6.96
CA LYS A 196 0.81 -16.03 -7.59
C LYS A 196 0.68 -16.87 -8.86
N SER A 197 1.80 -17.24 -9.49
CA SER A 197 1.81 -17.94 -10.78
C SER A 197 1.22 -19.36 -10.73
N THR A 198 1.51 -20.15 -9.70
CA THR A 198 1.09 -21.57 -9.61
C THR A 198 0.67 -21.94 -8.18
N PRO A 199 -0.37 -22.80 -7.96
CA PRO A 199 -0.82 -23.17 -6.62
C PRO A 199 0.28 -23.77 -5.74
N GLY A 200 1.18 -24.58 -6.32
CA GLY A 200 2.33 -25.14 -5.61
C GLY A 200 3.35 -24.11 -5.14
N MET A 201 3.40 -22.93 -5.77
CA MET A 201 4.29 -21.82 -5.40
C MET A 201 3.68 -20.91 -4.32
N ALA A 202 2.46 -21.19 -3.85
CA ALA A 202 1.83 -20.43 -2.76
C ALA A 202 2.63 -20.51 -1.44
N MET A 203 3.51 -21.50 -1.29
CA MET A 203 4.48 -21.61 -0.20
C MET A 203 5.41 -20.39 -0.12
N PHE A 204 5.64 -19.68 -1.23
CA PHE A 204 6.52 -18.49 -1.26
C PHE A 204 5.85 -17.20 -0.76
N LYS A 205 4.52 -17.16 -0.64
CA LYS A 205 3.80 -15.97 -0.12
C LYS A 205 4.34 -15.45 1.24
N PRO A 206 4.55 -16.28 2.28
CA PRO A 206 5.09 -15.80 3.55
C PRO A 206 6.50 -15.21 3.46
N PHE A 207 7.27 -15.55 2.42
CA PHE A 207 8.65 -15.11 2.27
C PHE A 207 8.78 -13.74 1.59
N THR A 208 7.67 -13.13 1.17
CA THR A 208 7.66 -11.78 0.60
C THR A 208 6.80 -10.86 1.45
N PHE A 209 7.37 -9.73 1.88
CA PHE A 209 6.60 -8.73 2.62
C PHE A 209 5.53 -8.06 1.75
N LEU A 210 5.69 -8.10 0.42
CA LEU A 210 4.67 -7.61 -0.52
C LEU A 210 3.38 -8.42 -0.46
N SER A 211 3.41 -9.65 0.08
CA SER A 211 2.19 -10.41 0.33
C SER A 211 1.24 -9.73 1.33
N ALA A 212 1.77 -8.90 2.22
CA ALA A 212 0.98 -8.13 3.18
C ALA A 212 0.43 -6.81 2.61
N TYR A 213 0.92 -6.39 1.44
CA TYR A 213 0.40 -5.23 0.73
C TYR A 213 -0.72 -5.65 -0.23
N GLN A 214 -1.98 -5.46 0.21
CA GLN A 214 -3.19 -5.83 -0.53
C GLN A 214 -4.30 -4.80 -0.29
N PRO A 215 -4.17 -3.56 -0.78
CA PRO A 215 -5.16 -2.51 -0.56
C PRO A 215 -6.51 -2.85 -1.22
N ASP A 216 -6.50 -3.43 -2.42
CA ASP A 216 -7.70 -3.84 -3.17
C ASP A 216 -8.61 -4.79 -2.38
N TRP A 217 -8.01 -5.81 -1.79
CA TRP A 217 -8.74 -6.78 -0.96
C TRP A 217 -9.32 -6.12 0.30
N MET A 218 -8.59 -5.18 0.91
CA MET A 218 -9.07 -4.47 2.11
C MET A 218 -10.28 -3.61 1.79
N VAL A 219 -10.27 -2.85 0.69
CA VAL A 219 -11.41 -2.00 0.28
C VAL A 219 -12.66 -2.85 0.12
N GLN A 220 -12.54 -4.00 -0.53
CA GLN A 220 -13.71 -4.86 -0.79
C GLN A 220 -14.20 -5.61 0.43
N LEU A 221 -13.28 -6.01 1.32
CA LEU A 221 -13.67 -6.59 2.60
C LEU A 221 -14.46 -5.57 3.44
N VAL A 222 -14.02 -4.31 3.47
CA VAL A 222 -14.69 -3.23 4.19
C VAL A 222 -16.03 -2.87 3.54
N HIS A 223 -16.10 -2.86 2.21
CA HIS A 223 -17.35 -2.63 1.48
C HIS A 223 -18.42 -3.68 1.81
N ASN A 224 -18.03 -4.96 1.80
CA ASN A 224 -18.96 -6.06 2.10
C ASN A 224 -19.35 -6.09 3.58
N ASP A 225 -18.40 -5.82 4.48
CA ASP A 225 -18.60 -5.85 5.93
C ASP A 225 -17.85 -4.69 6.62
N PRO A 226 -18.48 -3.52 6.81
CA PRO A 226 -17.82 -2.34 7.38
C PRO A 226 -17.20 -2.57 8.76
N ALA A 227 -17.78 -3.47 9.57
CA ALA A 227 -17.24 -3.82 10.89
C ALA A 227 -15.85 -4.48 10.84
N LYS A 228 -15.49 -5.14 9.71
CA LYS A 228 -14.22 -5.87 9.57
C LYS A 228 -13.01 -4.98 9.31
N GLN A 229 -13.20 -3.67 9.11
CA GLN A 229 -12.12 -2.71 8.86
C GLN A 229 -11.01 -2.77 9.92
N TRP A 230 -11.38 -2.96 11.18
CA TRP A 230 -10.46 -2.92 12.32
C TRP A 230 -10.05 -4.31 12.83
N TYR A 231 -10.36 -5.37 12.09
CA TYR A 231 -10.08 -6.73 12.54
C TYR A 231 -8.61 -7.07 12.36
N TRP A 232 -8.02 -7.62 13.43
CA TRP A 232 -6.65 -8.12 13.45
C TRP A 232 -6.57 -9.51 12.85
N SER A 233 -7.58 -10.34 13.11
CA SER A 233 -7.71 -11.70 12.60
C SER A 233 -9.11 -11.94 12.07
N ASN A 234 -9.21 -12.61 10.93
CA ASN A 234 -10.46 -13.08 10.33
C ASN A 234 -10.55 -14.62 10.39
N ALA A 235 -10.06 -15.22 11.49
CA ALA A 235 -9.94 -16.67 11.63
C ALA A 235 -11.28 -17.42 11.50
N SER A 236 -12.40 -16.79 11.86
CA SER A 236 -13.74 -17.41 11.80
C SER A 236 -14.30 -17.54 10.38
N ALA A 237 -13.79 -16.79 9.40
CA ALA A 237 -14.25 -16.82 8.01
C ALA A 237 -13.16 -17.29 7.02
N ALA A 238 -11.95 -17.59 7.50
CA ALA A 238 -10.80 -17.92 6.68
C ALA A 238 -10.91 -19.34 6.10
N LYS A 239 -10.88 -19.47 4.77
CA LYS A 239 -10.77 -20.78 4.10
C LYS A 239 -9.32 -21.27 4.03
N ASN A 240 -8.36 -20.33 4.06
CA ASN A 240 -6.93 -20.61 4.00
C ASN A 240 -6.21 -19.98 5.19
N TRP A 241 -5.06 -20.54 5.60
CA TRP A 241 -4.21 -19.92 6.63
C TRP A 241 -3.84 -18.46 6.30
N GLN A 242 -3.79 -18.15 5.01
CA GLN A 242 -3.45 -16.84 4.47
C GLN A 242 -4.55 -15.80 4.69
N GLU A 243 -5.82 -16.23 4.78
CA GLU A 243 -6.99 -15.38 5.02
C GLU A 243 -7.29 -15.21 6.52
N THR A 244 -6.47 -15.80 7.40
CA THR A 244 -6.66 -15.71 8.85
C THR A 244 -6.31 -14.33 9.39
N LEU A 245 -5.49 -13.55 8.68
CA LEU A 245 -5.14 -12.19 9.04
C LEU A 245 -6.21 -11.22 8.52
N GLY A 246 -6.71 -10.38 9.41
CA GLY A 246 -7.58 -9.26 9.02
C GLY A 246 -6.78 -8.07 8.48
N PRO A 247 -7.45 -6.99 8.05
CA PRO A 247 -6.78 -5.81 7.51
C PRO A 247 -5.68 -5.24 8.43
N MET A 248 -5.99 -5.15 9.72
CA MET A 248 -5.04 -4.65 10.73
C MET A 248 -3.89 -5.64 10.98
N GLY A 249 -4.11 -6.94 10.76
CA GLY A 249 -3.06 -7.95 10.84
C GLY A 249 -1.97 -7.72 9.79
N TYR A 250 -2.35 -7.47 8.54
CA TYR A 250 -1.39 -7.16 7.46
C TYR A 250 -0.63 -5.85 7.69
N ILE A 251 -1.34 -4.80 8.11
CA ILE A 251 -0.75 -3.52 8.52
C ILE A 251 0.29 -3.76 9.61
N SER A 252 -0.04 -4.58 10.62
CA SER A 252 0.85 -4.86 11.75
C SER A 252 2.09 -5.65 11.35
N VAL A 253 1.98 -6.58 10.39
CA VAL A 253 3.14 -7.31 9.85
C VAL A 253 4.13 -6.35 9.18
N LEU A 254 3.63 -5.44 8.33
CA LEU A 254 4.46 -4.45 7.66
C LEU A 254 5.07 -3.43 8.64
N MET A 255 4.26 -2.93 9.58
CA MET A 255 4.74 -2.05 10.66
C MET A 255 5.80 -2.74 11.52
N GLY A 256 5.58 -4.02 11.88
CA GLY A 256 6.55 -4.83 12.61
C GLY A 256 7.87 -5.02 11.85
N LEU A 257 7.80 -5.26 10.55
CA LEU A 257 8.99 -5.36 9.72
C LEU A 257 9.78 -4.05 9.67
N GLY A 258 9.08 -2.91 9.50
CA GLY A 258 9.70 -1.59 9.53
C GLY A 258 10.34 -1.26 10.87
N THR A 259 9.65 -1.52 11.99
CA THR A 259 10.20 -1.26 13.35
C THR A 259 11.40 -2.15 13.65
N LEU A 260 11.37 -3.43 13.27
CA LEU A 260 12.52 -4.32 13.39
C LEU A 260 13.72 -3.82 12.58
N ALA A 261 13.50 -3.38 11.33
CA ALA A 261 14.57 -2.84 10.49
C ALA A 261 15.18 -1.56 11.10
N TYR A 262 14.35 -0.66 11.62
CA TYR A 262 14.83 0.50 12.39
C TYR A 262 15.62 0.07 13.63
N ALA A 263 15.12 -0.88 14.42
CA ALA A 263 15.81 -1.35 15.63
C ALA A 263 17.20 -1.92 15.31
N VAL A 264 17.32 -2.71 14.23
CA VAL A 264 18.61 -3.21 13.74
C VAL A 264 19.52 -2.05 13.31
N ALA A 265 18.99 -1.04 12.64
CA ALA A 265 19.73 0.15 12.25
C ALA A 265 20.29 0.91 13.47
N PHE A 266 19.45 1.17 14.48
CA PHE A 266 19.86 1.82 15.73
C PHE A 266 20.94 1.01 16.46
N TRP A 267 20.75 -0.30 16.57
CA TRP A 267 21.72 -1.20 17.19
C TRP A 267 23.07 -1.20 16.46
N LYS A 268 23.05 -1.21 15.13
CA LYS A 268 24.29 -1.22 14.33
C LYS A 268 25.00 0.12 14.41
N PHE A 269 24.30 1.23 14.24
CA PHE A 269 24.89 2.57 14.19
C PHE A 269 25.52 3.00 15.53
N THR A 270 24.91 2.60 16.65
CA THR A 270 25.47 2.89 17.98
C THR A 270 26.77 2.13 18.26
N ARG A 271 26.97 0.96 17.66
CA ARG A 271 28.16 0.12 17.83
C ARG A 271 29.19 0.25 16.71
N ARG A 272 28.90 1.02 15.67
CA ARG A 272 29.75 1.11 14.48
C ARG A 272 30.83 2.16 14.68
N ASP A 273 32.08 1.78 14.43
CA ASP A 273 33.16 2.75 14.32
C ASP A 273 33.05 3.49 12.99
N LEU A 274 33.25 4.81 13.06
CA LEU A 274 33.21 5.64 11.87
C LEU A 274 34.59 5.58 11.22
N PRO A 275 34.67 5.39 9.90
CA PRO A 275 35.95 5.44 9.20
C PRO A 275 36.60 6.82 9.44
N ALA A 276 37.93 6.86 9.43
CA ALA A 276 38.64 8.12 9.42
C ALA A 276 38.41 8.85 8.08
N PRO A 277 38.42 10.19 8.06
CA PRO A 277 38.25 10.96 6.83
C PRO A 277 39.36 10.62 5.83
N ASN A 278 38.97 10.40 4.57
CA ASN A 278 39.87 10.32 3.43
C ASN A 278 40.08 11.70 2.79
#